data_AF-A0A2V6HHB6-F1
#
_entry.id   AF-A0A2V6HHB6-F1
#
_cell.length_a   1.000
_cell.length_b   1.000
_cell.length_c   1.000
_cell.angle_alpha   90.00
_cell.angle_beta   90.00
_cell.angle_gamma   90.00
#
_symmetry.space_group_name_H-M   'P 1'
#
loop_
_entity.id
_entity.type
_entity.pdbx_description
1 polymer ?
#
loop_
_entity_poly.entity_id
_entity_poly.type
_entity_poly.pdbx_seq_one_letter_code
_entity_poly.pdbx_strand_id
1 'polypeptide(L)' 'LVAGRDVIVVPCFIDGSFKAWPKGWRLPRPRKVRLIVGSPRSYRARRTDKVDIYTIAAELREAVNELGETNGSH' A
#
# COMPACT_ATOMS: atom_id res chain seq x y z
N LEU A 1 11.46 -5.98 6.31
CA LEU A 1 11.47 -5.93 7.80
C LEU A 1 10.22 -6.57 8.46
N VAL A 2 9.41 -7.37 7.74
CA VAL A 2 8.21 -8.05 8.29
C VAL A 2 8.24 -9.57 8.19
N ALA A 3 9.16 -10.14 7.38
CA ALA A 3 9.34 -11.58 7.26
C ALA A 3 9.70 -12.20 8.62
N GLY A 4 9.12 -13.35 8.94
CA GLY A 4 9.38 -14.09 10.18
C GLY A 4 8.80 -13.46 11.44
N ARG A 5 8.03 -12.35 11.31
CA ARG A 5 7.46 -11.63 12.45
C ARG A 5 5.97 -11.90 12.56
N ASP A 6 5.50 -11.97 13.80
CA ASP A 6 4.08 -12.10 14.13
C ASP A 6 3.38 -10.73 14.12
N VAL A 7 3.40 -10.08 12.96
CA VAL A 7 2.76 -8.78 12.72
C VAL A 7 1.92 -8.84 11.47
N ILE A 8 0.78 -8.14 11.52
CA ILE A 8 -0.14 -8.03 10.41
C ILE A 8 0.22 -6.80 9.57
N VAL A 9 0.24 -6.98 8.25
CA VAL A 9 0.45 -5.92 7.27
C VAL A 9 -0.84 -5.70 6.51
N VAL A 10 -1.30 -4.45 6.45
CA VAL A 10 -2.54 -4.07 5.75
C VAL A 10 -2.18 -3.21 4.54
N PRO A 11 -2.45 -3.65 3.30
CA PRO A 11 -2.21 -2.84 2.11
C PRO A 11 -3.22 -1.70 2.03
N CYS A 12 -2.75 -0.51 1.67
CA CYS A 12 -3.57 0.68 1.55
C CYS A 12 -3.26 1.41 0.25
N PHE A 13 -4.30 1.79 -0.50
CA PHE A 13 -4.19 2.62 -1.68
C PHE A 13 -4.71 4.03 -1.40
N ILE A 14 -3.92 5.05 -1.76
CA ILE A 14 -4.25 6.46 -1.56
C ILE A 14 -4.30 7.14 -2.92
N ASP A 15 -5.46 7.71 -3.27
CA ASP A 15 -5.64 8.52 -4.48
C ASP A 15 -5.96 9.98 -4.14
N GLY A 16 -5.53 10.89 -5.00
CA GLY A 16 -5.81 12.32 -4.90
C GLY A 16 -4.90 13.09 -3.95
N SER A 17 -4.14 12.43 -3.07
CA SER A 17 -3.25 13.10 -2.11
C SER A 17 -2.20 13.97 -2.80
N PHE A 18 -1.54 13.46 -3.85
CA PHE A 18 -0.57 14.22 -4.63
C PHE A 18 -1.23 15.41 -5.37
N LYS A 19 -2.47 15.26 -5.84
CA LYS A 19 -3.22 16.33 -6.51
C LYS A 19 -3.69 17.40 -5.53
N ALA A 20 -3.98 17.01 -4.28
CA ALA A 20 -4.36 17.89 -3.19
C ALA A 20 -3.15 18.65 -2.64
N TRP A 21 -2.02 17.98 -2.44
CA TRP A 21 -0.83 18.60 -1.84
C TRP A 21 0.47 17.99 -2.39
N PRO A 22 0.97 18.48 -3.54
CA PRO A 22 2.24 18.02 -4.10
C PRO A 22 3.42 18.32 -3.17
N LYS A 23 4.47 17.50 -3.26
CA LYS A 23 5.74 17.74 -2.56
C LYS A 23 6.28 19.14 -2.90
N GLY A 24 6.68 19.89 -1.87
CA GLY A 24 7.27 21.24 -2.00
C GLY A 24 6.26 22.38 -1.92
N TRP A 25 4.95 22.09 -1.84
CA TRP A 25 3.94 23.13 -1.68
C TRP A 25 3.67 23.42 -0.22
N ARG A 26 3.43 24.70 0.09
CA ARG A 26 3.20 25.15 1.47
C ARG A 26 1.74 25.00 1.92
N LEU A 27 0.79 25.07 0.99
CA LEU A 27 -0.64 24.99 1.28
C LEU A 27 -1.32 23.91 0.42
N PRO A 28 -2.22 23.09 1.02
CA PRO A 28 -3.01 22.11 0.29
C PRO A 28 -4.12 22.80 -0.53
N ARG A 29 -4.54 22.14 -1.61
CA ARG A 29 -5.75 22.46 -2.37
C ARG A 29 -6.90 21.56 -1.89
N PRO A 30 -8.11 22.09 -1.67
CA PRO A 30 -9.27 21.29 -1.31
C PRO A 30 -9.70 20.43 -2.52
N ARG A 31 -9.18 19.20 -2.57
CA ARG A 31 -9.55 18.17 -3.56
C ARG A 31 -9.87 16.87 -2.84
N LYS A 32 -10.70 16.04 -3.46
CA LYS A 32 -11.06 14.70 -2.94
C LYS A 32 -9.80 13.84 -2.79
N VAL A 33 -9.60 13.29 -1.60
CA VAL A 33 -8.60 12.27 -1.29
C VAL A 33 -9.35 11.01 -0.91
N ARG A 34 -8.94 9.86 -1.44
CA ARG A 34 -9.56 8.56 -1.16
C ARG A 34 -8.51 7.61 -0.57
N LEU A 35 -8.89 6.92 0.50
CA LEU A 35 -8.12 5.82 1.09
C LEU A 35 -8.93 4.54 0.91
N ILE A 36 -8.30 3.50 0.36
CA ILE A 36 -8.87 2.15 0.26
C ILE A 36 -7.99 1.24 1.09
N VAL A 37 -8.61 0.52 2.03
CA VAL A 37 -7.92 -0.40 2.95
C VAL A 37 -8.23 -1.82 2.49
N GLY A 38 -7.19 -2.59 2.20
CA GLY A 38 -7.32 -3.98 1.77
C GLY A 38 -7.32 -4.98 2.92
N SER A 39 -7.36 -6.26 2.56
CA SER A 39 -7.38 -7.35 3.51
C SER A 39 -6.03 -7.49 4.26
N PRO A 40 -6.05 -7.75 5.57
CA PRO A 40 -4.85 -8.04 6.36
C PRO A 40 -4.04 -9.22 5.82
N ARG A 41 -2.70 -9.14 5.90
CA ARG A 41 -1.76 -10.18 5.47
C ARG A 41 -0.73 -10.47 6.57
N SER A 42 -0.28 -11.73 6.66
CA SER A 42 0.78 -12.15 7.59
C SER A 42 1.96 -12.74 6.82
N TYR A 43 3.17 -12.41 7.27
CA TYR A 43 4.43 -12.91 6.70
C TYR A 43 5.25 -13.69 7.71
N ARG A 44 4.61 -14.18 8.78
CA ARG A 44 5.26 -14.95 9.86
C ARG A 44 5.98 -16.20 9.34
N ALA A 45 5.46 -16.86 8.32
CA ALA A 45 6.04 -18.07 7.75
C ALA A 45 7.18 -17.81 6.74
N ARG A 46 7.46 -16.55 6.40
CA ARG A 46 8.51 -16.18 5.43
C ARG A 46 9.88 -16.10 6.09
N ARG A 47 10.92 -16.44 5.34
CA ARG A 47 12.32 -16.33 5.72
C ARG A 47 12.80 -14.89 5.60
N THR A 48 13.83 -14.54 6.37
CA THR A 48 14.45 -13.21 6.34
C THR A 48 15.55 -13.07 5.29
N ASP A 49 15.55 -13.92 4.26
CA ASP A 49 16.48 -13.83 3.14
C ASP A 49 15.98 -12.85 2.07
N LYS A 50 16.89 -12.48 1.16
CA LYS A 50 16.60 -11.48 0.12
C LYS A 50 15.44 -11.92 -0.79
N VAL A 51 15.34 -13.20 -1.12
CA VAL A 51 14.32 -13.70 -2.05
C VAL A 51 12.94 -13.48 -1.44
N ASP A 52 12.72 -13.94 -0.21
CA ASP A 52 11.43 -13.75 0.46
C ASP A 52 11.12 -12.27 0.72
N ILE A 53 12.12 -11.44 0.99
CA ILE A 53 11.92 -9.98 1.13
C ILE A 53 11.43 -9.36 -0.19
N TYR A 54 12.02 -9.72 -1.32
CA TYR A 54 11.59 -9.23 -2.64
C TYR A 54 10.20 -9.75 -2.99
N THR A 55 9.90 -11.02 -2.70
CA THR A 55 8.58 -11.62 -2.90
C THR A 55 7.51 -10.88 -2.10
N ILE A 56 7.74 -10.61 -0.81
CA ILE A 56 6.82 -9.83 0.03
C ILE A 56 6.57 -8.44 -0.56
N ALA A 57 7.63 -7.76 -1.01
CA ALA A 57 7.51 -6.43 -1.60
C ALA A 57 6.69 -6.44 -2.90
N ALA A 58 6.89 -7.46 -3.75
CA ALA A 58 6.12 -7.65 -4.98
C ALA A 58 4.65 -7.93 -4.68
N GLU A 59 4.35 -8.87 -3.78
CA GLU A 59 2.99 -9.22 -3.36
C GLU A 59 2.24 -8.03 -2.75
N LEU A 60 2.92 -7.21 -1.94
CA LEU A 60 2.31 -6.00 -1.36
C LEU A 60 2.05 -4.93 -2.42
N ARG A 61 2.95 -4.78 -3.40
CA ARG A 61 2.77 -3.83 -4.50
C ARG A 61 1.56 -4.21 -5.35
N GLU A 62 1.44 -5.50 -5.69
CA GLU A 62 0.31 -6.04 -6.43
C GLU A 62 -1.00 -5.81 -5.66
N ALA A 63 -1.03 -6.17 -4.37
CA ALA A 63 -2.19 -5.94 -3.51
C ALA A 63 -2.63 -4.48 -3.46
N VAL A 64 -1.69 -3.53 -3.38
CA VAL A 64 -2.01 -2.09 -3.38
C VAL A 64 -2.55 -1.63 -4.74
N ASN A 65 -2.04 -2.16 -5.85
CA ASN A 65 -2.53 -1.85 -7.19
C ASN A 65 -3.96 -2.37 -7.42
N GLU A 66 -4.25 -3.61 -7.01
CA GLU A 66 -5.59 -4.22 -7.10
C GLU A 66 -6.66 -3.38 -6.38
N LEU A 67 -6.32 -2.78 -5.23
CA LEU A 67 -7.23 -1.88 -4.50
C LEU A 67 -7.58 -0.64 -5.33
N GLY A 68 -6.64 -0.14 -6.14
CA GLY A 68 -6.84 0.98 -7.05
C GLY A 68 -7.67 0.64 -8.28
N GLU A 69 -7.49 -0.56 -8.83
CA GLU A 69 -8.20 -1.04 -10.04
C GLU A 69 -9.66 -1.37 -9.78
N THR A 70 -9.95 -2.04 -8.66
CA THR A 70 -11.31 -2.48 -8.27
C THR A 70 -12.33 -1.33 -8.18
N ASN A 71 -11.88 -0.08 -8.11
CA ASN A 71 -12.74 1.10 -7.94
C ASN A 71 -12.56 2.17 -9.04
N GLY A 72 -11.86 1.86 -10.13
CA GLY A 72 -11.70 2.73 -11.31
C GLY A 72 -12.85 2.64 -12.33
N SER A 73 -13.86 1.79 -12.07
CA SER A 73 -14.95 1.46 -13.00
C SER A 73 -16.29 2.15 -12.68
N HIS A 74 -16.29 3.27 -11.96
CA HIS A 74 -17.50 4.04 -11.64
C HIS A 74 -17.43 5.48 -12.14
#